data_AF-A0A0S3R4Z5-F1
#
_entry.id   AF-A0A0S3R4Z5-F1
#
_cell.length_a   1.000
_cell.length_b   1.000
_cell.length_c   1.000
_cell.angle_alpha   90.00
_cell.angle_beta   90.00
_cell.angle_gamma   90.00
#
_symmetry.space_group_name_H-M   'P 1'
#
loop_
_entity.id
_entity.type
_entity.pdbx_description
1 polymer ?
#
loop_
_entity_poly.entity_id
_entity_poly.type
_entity_poly.pdbx_seq_one_letter_code
_entity_poly.pdbx_strand_id
1 'polypeptide(L)'
;METNYNCNKGFADSYMLLKPEKAGYFDLLHILTFRNISQRKFVESHAADDFNETLGHRWLIFISILAQKLLQLVAKPLSLFGAGVELFINFIALNGGVFRLLPNFIKGALVFPDPKSEKYLSLIGNLGVRVKLDATPGDFKYYPALSMMASKASYENEAFLKTTVEDKWKMEFVGLYNCMNEYQGKTTTQVLIVLDKHEDQQTYVVAFRGTEPFDADAWCTDLDISWYGIPGVGRIHGGFMKALGLQKNVGWTKEVGERDESLPPLAYYLIRDILRKALSENEKAKFIVTGHSLGGALSILFGTILCLHQETLLLERLEGIYTFGQPRVGDEVYAKYMKRKLKEHCVRYFRFVYCNDLVPRLPYDDQEMMFKHFGTCLFFNRRYELEVLEEQPNKNYFSPWCVIPMMLNAILELVRSFVIVYQSGPYYREGWILFGFRTIGIVIPGLPAHCPQDYINSTLLGTIEKHFKLE
;
A
#
# COMPACT_ATOMS: atom_id res chain seq x y z
N MET A 1 22.80 4.14 31.79
CA MET A 1 23.82 3.54 30.91
C MET A 1 23.19 3.39 29.55
N GLU A 2 23.47 4.30 28.62
CA GLU A 2 23.04 4.20 27.24
C GLU A 2 23.76 3.01 26.59
N THR A 3 23.08 1.87 26.49
CA THR A 3 23.54 0.76 25.65
C THR A 3 23.41 1.21 24.21
N ASN A 4 24.56 1.48 23.61
CA ASN A 4 24.72 1.78 22.20
C ASN A 4 24.41 0.49 21.41
N TYR A 5 23.12 0.17 21.23
CA TYR A 5 22.65 -0.93 20.39
C TYR A 5 22.89 -0.57 18.92
N ASN A 6 24.11 -0.77 18.46
CA ASN A 6 24.37 -0.81 17.04
C ASN A 6 23.56 -1.97 16.43
N CYS A 7 22.61 -1.63 15.56
CA CYS A 7 21.82 -2.54 14.74
C CYS A 7 22.74 -3.55 14.03
N ASN A 8 22.68 -4.82 14.45
CA ASN A 8 23.42 -5.90 13.78
C ASN A 8 22.72 -6.26 12.46
N LYS A 9 23.45 -6.16 11.36
CA LYS A 9 22.95 -6.34 9.98
C LYS A 9 23.56 -7.55 9.29
N GLY A 10 24.08 -8.50 10.05
CA GLY A 10 24.65 -9.74 9.51
C GLY A 10 23.67 -10.60 8.70
N PHE A 11 22.38 -10.26 8.68
CA PHE A 11 21.36 -10.88 7.83
C PHE A 11 21.40 -10.40 6.37
N ALA A 12 22.07 -9.27 6.08
CA ALA A 12 22.17 -8.69 4.75
C ALA A 12 23.60 -8.78 4.22
N ASP A 13 23.78 -9.17 2.95
CA ASP A 13 25.11 -9.19 2.31
C ASP A 13 25.59 -7.79 1.90
N SER A 14 24.64 -6.90 1.64
CA SER A 14 24.84 -5.54 1.18
C SER A 14 23.68 -4.67 1.67
N TYR A 15 23.91 -3.38 1.84
CA TYR A 15 22.84 -2.43 2.18
C TYR A 15 23.25 -0.99 1.86
N MET A 16 22.23 -0.15 1.71
CA MET A 16 22.33 1.31 1.73
C MET A 16 21.20 1.83 2.60
N LEU A 17 21.55 2.47 3.72
CA LEU A 17 20.59 3.03 4.66
C LEU A 17 20.77 4.53 4.78
N LEU A 18 19.69 5.26 4.55
CA LEU A 18 19.62 6.68 4.79
C LEU A 18 19.13 6.94 6.21
N LYS A 19 19.76 7.89 6.89
CA LYS A 19 19.46 8.32 8.26
C LYS A 19 19.17 9.82 8.28
N PRO A 20 17.95 10.25 7.88
CA PRO A 20 17.58 11.66 7.80
C PRO A 20 17.86 12.45 9.08
N GLU A 21 17.75 11.80 10.24
CA GLU A 21 18.02 12.38 11.56
C GLU A 21 19.48 12.81 11.75
N LYS A 22 20.42 12.18 11.03
CA LYS A 22 21.85 12.49 11.07
C LYS A 22 22.30 13.49 10.00
N ALA A 23 21.41 13.89 9.08
CA ALA A 23 21.73 14.85 8.03
C ALA A 23 21.49 16.29 8.53
N GLY A 24 22.52 17.15 8.48
CA GLY A 24 22.35 18.60 8.64
C GLY A 24 21.85 19.28 7.36
N TYR A 25 21.40 20.53 7.45
CA TYR A 25 20.98 21.30 6.27
C TYR A 25 22.12 21.54 5.28
N PHE A 26 23.33 21.82 5.79
CA PHE A 26 24.53 21.97 4.95
C PHE A 26 24.95 20.65 4.31
N ASP A 27 24.78 19.52 5.02
CA ASP A 27 25.07 18.20 4.47
C ASP A 27 24.23 17.92 3.21
N LEU A 28 22.95 18.32 3.21
CA LEU A 28 22.05 18.16 2.06
C LEU A 28 22.53 18.96 0.84
N LEU A 29 22.94 20.22 1.02
CA LEU A 29 23.47 21.03 -0.07
C LEU A 29 24.78 20.43 -0.62
N HIS A 30 25.63 19.90 0.27
CA HIS A 30 26.88 19.26 -0.10
C HIS A 30 26.72 17.98 -0.93
N ILE A 31 25.61 17.23 -0.79
CA ILE A 31 25.33 16.04 -1.63
C ILE A 31 25.25 16.42 -3.12
N LEU A 32 24.70 17.60 -3.43
CA LEU A 32 24.52 18.04 -4.81
C LEU A 32 25.86 18.42 -5.47
N THR A 33 26.83 18.91 -4.69
CA THR A 33 28.09 19.46 -5.21
C THR A 33 29.29 18.53 -5.05
N PHE A 34 29.37 17.72 -4.00
CA PHE A 34 30.55 16.87 -3.69
C PHE A 34 30.27 15.37 -3.89
N ARG A 35 31.29 14.66 -4.37
CA ARG A 35 31.37 13.20 -4.46
C ARG A 35 31.73 12.59 -3.08
N ASN A 36 31.68 11.27 -2.94
CA ASN A 36 31.86 10.49 -1.69
C ASN A 36 30.64 10.54 -0.76
N ILE A 37 29.48 10.08 -1.24
CA ILE A 37 28.23 10.02 -0.46
C ILE A 37 28.33 8.95 0.63
N SER A 38 28.98 7.82 0.33
CA SER A 38 29.11 6.67 1.24
C SER A 38 29.86 6.99 2.54
N GLN A 39 30.66 8.07 2.55
CA GLN A 39 31.42 8.53 3.72
C GLN A 39 30.63 9.51 4.59
N ARG A 40 29.40 9.88 4.21
CA ARG A 40 28.58 10.85 4.93
C ARG A 40 27.90 10.20 6.13
N LYS A 41 27.80 10.92 7.25
CA LYS A 41 27.23 10.42 8.53
C LYS A 41 25.78 9.92 8.45
N PHE A 42 25.02 10.39 7.46
CA PHE A 42 23.62 10.04 7.23
C PHE A 42 23.45 8.91 6.20
N VAL A 43 24.54 8.39 5.62
CA VAL A 43 24.51 7.22 4.74
C VAL A 43 25.33 6.12 5.41
N GLU A 44 24.70 4.96 5.58
CA GLU A 44 25.38 3.78 6.06
C GLU A 44 25.32 2.71 4.97
N SER A 45 26.48 2.26 4.50
CA SER A 45 26.57 1.26 3.42
C SER A 45 27.65 0.23 3.68
N HIS A 46 27.37 -1.00 3.25
CA HIS A 46 28.32 -2.12 3.21
C HIS A 46 28.76 -2.45 1.77
N ALA A 47 28.31 -1.67 0.78
CA ALA A 47 28.65 -1.83 -0.63
C ALA A 47 29.46 -0.62 -1.10
N ALA A 48 30.74 -0.53 -0.70
CA ALA A 48 31.59 0.60 -1.03
C ALA A 48 31.88 0.74 -2.55
N ASP A 49 31.82 -0.37 -3.30
CA ASP A 49 32.19 -0.43 -4.72
C ASP A 49 31.00 -0.26 -5.69
N ASP A 50 29.76 -0.19 -5.17
CA ASP A 50 28.53 -0.25 -5.98
C ASP A 50 27.69 1.05 -5.93
N PHE A 51 28.24 2.10 -5.30
CA PHE A 51 27.58 3.40 -5.22
C PHE A 51 27.74 4.15 -6.54
N ASN A 52 26.69 4.12 -7.37
CA ASN A 52 26.63 4.94 -8.57
C ASN A 52 26.49 6.42 -8.16
N GLU A 53 27.60 7.15 -8.04
CA GLU A 53 27.60 8.57 -7.62
C GLU A 53 27.18 9.55 -8.73
N THR A 54 26.28 9.13 -9.61
CA THR A 54 25.70 10.02 -10.63
C THR A 54 25.02 11.21 -9.95
N LEU A 55 24.89 12.31 -10.71
CA LEU A 55 24.16 13.47 -10.21
C LEU A 55 22.70 13.13 -9.93
N GLY A 56 22.06 12.26 -10.73
CA GLY A 56 20.69 11.84 -10.51
C GLY A 56 20.53 11.03 -9.22
N HIS A 57 21.42 10.06 -8.95
CA HIS A 57 21.36 9.29 -7.70
C HIS A 57 21.56 10.19 -6.47
N ARG A 58 22.47 11.16 -6.54
CA ARG A 58 22.66 12.21 -5.51
C ARG A 58 21.42 13.07 -5.32
N TRP A 59 20.78 13.46 -6.43
CA TRP A 59 19.56 14.25 -6.42
C TRP A 59 18.38 13.48 -5.79
N LEU A 60 18.27 12.17 -6.05
CA LEU A 60 17.25 11.32 -5.44
C LEU A 60 17.44 11.17 -3.93
N ILE A 61 18.68 10.94 -3.47
CA ILE A 61 19.01 10.93 -2.03
C ILE A 61 18.67 12.27 -1.39
N PHE A 62 19.04 13.38 -2.04
CA PHE A 62 18.72 14.72 -1.56
C PHE A 62 17.21 14.93 -1.40
N ILE A 63 16.41 14.63 -2.44
CA ILE A 63 14.94 14.78 -2.40
C ILE A 63 14.36 13.89 -1.31
N SER A 64 14.76 12.61 -1.24
CA SER A 64 14.25 11.66 -0.25
C SER A 64 14.49 12.18 1.18
N ILE A 65 15.71 12.58 1.53
CA ILE A 65 16.03 13.06 2.88
C ILE A 65 15.34 14.40 3.17
N LEU A 66 15.31 15.32 2.19
CA LEU A 66 14.63 16.61 2.35
C LEU A 66 13.14 16.42 2.60
N ALA A 67 12.47 15.59 1.81
CA ALA A 67 11.05 15.30 1.96
C ALA A 67 10.75 14.62 3.30
N GLN A 68 11.54 13.62 3.71
CA GLN A 68 11.41 12.99 5.03
C GLN A 68 11.57 13.99 6.18
N LYS A 69 12.55 14.89 6.11
CA LYS A 69 12.73 15.94 7.13
C LYS A 69 11.56 16.91 7.19
N LEU A 70 11.06 17.35 6.03
CA LEU A 70 9.90 18.25 5.97
C LEU A 70 8.66 17.58 6.55
N LEU A 71 8.40 16.32 6.19
CA LEU A 71 7.29 15.52 6.73
C LEU A 71 7.40 15.36 8.25
N GLN A 72 8.58 15.00 8.76
CA GLN A 72 8.81 14.87 10.20
C GLN A 72 8.62 16.20 10.95
N LEU A 73 9.03 17.32 10.36
CA LEU A 73 8.83 18.65 10.93
C LEU A 73 7.34 18.99 11.07
N VAL A 74 6.52 18.61 10.08
CA VAL A 74 5.08 18.89 10.06
C VAL A 74 4.21 17.72 10.52
N ALA A 75 4.79 16.64 11.06
CA ALA A 75 4.05 15.40 11.34
C ALA A 75 2.83 15.62 12.26
N LYS A 76 3.05 16.30 13.40
CA LYS A 76 1.97 16.62 14.35
C LYS A 76 0.93 17.59 13.77
N PRO A 77 1.29 18.76 13.20
CA PRO A 77 0.29 19.65 12.62
C PRO A 77 -0.44 19.03 11.42
N LEU A 78 0.22 18.22 10.61
CA LEU A 78 -0.40 17.50 9.48
C LEU A 78 -1.45 16.51 9.97
N SER A 79 -1.12 15.70 10.99
CA SER A 79 -2.05 14.75 11.60
C SER A 79 -3.28 15.46 12.21
N LEU A 80 -3.07 16.57 12.95
CA LEU A 80 -4.16 17.38 13.49
C LEU A 80 -5.04 18.00 12.41
N PHE A 81 -4.42 18.50 11.33
CA PHE A 81 -5.14 19.01 10.17
C PHE A 81 -6.00 17.92 9.53
N GLY A 82 -5.43 16.72 9.34
CA GLY A 82 -6.13 15.56 8.82
C GLY A 82 -7.36 15.18 9.65
N ALA A 83 -7.19 15.07 10.97
CA ALA A 83 -8.30 14.80 11.88
C ALA A 83 -9.40 15.87 11.77
N GLY A 84 -9.04 17.15 11.65
CA GLY A 84 -9.98 18.25 11.44
C GLY A 84 -10.73 18.15 10.10
N VAL A 85 -10.02 17.81 9.02
CA VAL A 85 -10.60 17.61 7.68
C VAL A 85 -11.60 16.45 7.70
N GLU A 86 -11.23 15.31 8.28
CA GLU A 86 -12.12 14.15 8.35
C GLU A 86 -13.34 14.41 9.24
N LEU A 87 -13.17 15.04 10.40
CA LEU A 87 -14.28 15.47 11.25
C LEU A 87 -15.24 16.38 10.47
N PHE A 88 -14.71 17.34 9.72
CA PHE A 88 -15.52 18.26 8.93
C PHE A 88 -16.29 17.55 7.81
N ILE A 89 -15.63 16.66 7.06
CA ILE A 89 -16.27 15.90 5.98
C ILE A 89 -17.36 14.97 6.55
N ASN A 90 -17.08 14.26 7.65
CA ASN A 90 -18.06 13.39 8.29
C ASN A 90 -19.22 14.18 8.89
N PHE A 91 -18.97 15.35 9.48
CA PHE A 91 -20.04 16.24 9.96
C PHE A 91 -20.98 16.64 8.82
N ILE A 92 -20.45 17.00 7.64
CA ILE A 92 -21.26 17.29 6.46
C ILE A 92 -22.04 16.04 6.02
N ALA A 93 -21.39 14.89 5.94
CA ALA A 93 -21.98 13.64 5.45
C ALA A 93 -23.15 13.17 6.35
N LEU A 94 -22.94 13.13 7.67
CA LEU A 94 -23.93 12.68 8.66
C LEU A 94 -25.17 13.59 8.72
N ASN A 95 -25.03 14.86 8.35
CA ASN A 95 -26.13 15.82 8.32
C ASN A 95 -26.81 15.92 6.93
N GLY A 96 -26.45 15.06 5.98
CA GLY A 96 -27.09 15.01 4.65
C GLY A 96 -26.62 16.11 3.68
N GLY A 97 -25.39 16.59 3.86
CA GLY A 97 -24.74 17.56 2.98
C GLY A 97 -24.82 19.01 3.46
N VAL A 98 -24.01 19.88 2.83
CA VAL A 98 -23.83 21.29 3.23
C VAL A 98 -25.16 22.05 3.30
N PHE A 99 -26.06 21.83 2.33
CA PHE A 99 -27.35 22.51 2.27
C PHE A 99 -28.33 22.11 3.38
N ARG A 100 -28.11 20.97 4.07
CA ARG A 100 -28.96 20.52 5.17
C ARG A 100 -28.45 20.95 6.55
N LEU A 101 -27.24 21.50 6.65
CA LEU A 101 -26.67 21.94 7.92
C LEU A 101 -27.49 23.02 8.61
N LEU A 102 -27.83 24.11 7.90
CA LEU A 102 -28.61 25.21 8.47
C LEU A 102 -30.03 24.76 8.88
N PRO A 103 -30.80 24.03 8.04
CA PRO A 103 -32.08 23.46 8.46
C PRO A 103 -31.99 22.55 9.69
N ASN A 104 -30.96 21.69 9.77
CA ASN A 104 -30.77 20.80 10.92
C ASN A 104 -30.37 21.56 12.19
N PHE A 105 -29.56 22.61 12.06
CA PHE A 105 -29.22 23.50 13.17
C PHE A 105 -30.47 24.15 13.76
N ILE A 106 -31.34 24.73 12.92
CA ILE A 106 -32.60 25.36 13.35
C ILE A 106 -33.52 24.33 14.04
N LYS A 107 -33.53 23.08 13.58
CA LYS A 107 -34.33 21.99 14.15
C LYS A 107 -33.71 21.33 15.40
N GLY A 108 -32.49 21.70 15.79
CA GLY A 108 -31.76 21.02 16.86
C GLY A 108 -31.38 19.56 16.53
N ALA A 109 -31.33 19.20 15.25
CA ALA A 109 -31.15 17.84 14.76
C ALA A 109 -29.73 17.59 14.19
N LEU A 110 -28.75 18.41 14.57
CA LEU A 110 -27.36 18.23 14.13
C LEU A 110 -26.75 16.98 14.77
N VAL A 111 -26.15 16.16 13.91
CA VAL A 111 -25.39 14.97 14.33
C VAL A 111 -23.90 15.30 14.29
N PHE A 112 -23.21 15.13 15.42
CA PHE A 112 -21.76 15.28 15.48
C PHE A 112 -21.07 13.95 15.19
N PRO A 113 -19.96 13.96 14.42
CA PRO A 113 -19.23 12.76 14.09
C PRO A 113 -18.51 12.20 15.32
N ASP A 114 -18.59 10.88 15.51
CA ASP A 114 -17.77 10.13 16.44
C ASP A 114 -16.76 9.28 15.64
N PRO A 115 -15.44 9.56 15.74
CA PRO A 115 -14.40 8.79 15.05
C PRO A 115 -14.40 7.29 15.32
N LYS A 116 -15.07 6.83 16.39
CA LYS A 116 -15.19 5.41 16.75
C LYS A 116 -16.49 4.76 16.26
N SER A 117 -17.39 5.52 15.63
CA SER A 117 -18.65 4.99 15.12
C SER A 117 -18.48 4.30 13.77
N GLU A 118 -19.35 3.31 13.53
CA GLU A 118 -19.53 2.63 12.26
C GLU A 118 -20.00 3.54 11.11
N LYS A 119 -20.38 4.79 11.40
CA LYS A 119 -20.77 5.78 10.38
C LYS A 119 -19.68 6.78 10.04
N TYR A 120 -18.56 6.74 10.76
CA TYR A 120 -17.41 7.59 10.49
C TYR A 120 -16.52 6.95 9.43
N LEU A 121 -16.18 7.72 8.41
CA LEU A 121 -15.31 7.31 7.31
C LEU A 121 -14.01 8.10 7.33
N SER A 122 -12.90 7.43 7.02
CA SER A 122 -11.63 8.08 6.69
C SER A 122 -11.78 8.99 5.45
N LEU A 123 -10.78 9.82 5.16
CA LEU A 123 -10.74 10.55 3.89
C LEU A 123 -10.81 9.59 2.69
N ILE A 124 -10.15 8.43 2.78
CA ILE A 124 -10.16 7.40 1.73
C ILE A 124 -11.56 6.81 1.54
N GLY A 125 -12.27 6.54 2.63
CA GLY A 125 -13.67 6.10 2.62
C GLY A 125 -14.60 7.15 1.99
N ASN A 126 -14.36 8.43 2.27
CA ASN A 126 -15.14 9.53 1.68
C ASN A 126 -14.85 9.77 0.18
N LEU A 127 -13.67 9.38 -0.32
CA LEU A 127 -13.36 9.40 -1.76
C LEU A 127 -14.17 8.36 -2.54
N GLY A 128 -14.68 7.31 -1.88
CA GLY A 128 -15.64 6.39 -2.47
C GLY A 128 -16.46 5.69 -1.41
N VAL A 129 -17.71 6.07 -1.20
CA VAL A 129 -18.54 5.55 -0.09
C VAL A 129 -19.09 4.13 -0.30
N ARG A 130 -18.75 3.47 -1.41
CA ARG A 130 -19.29 2.15 -1.77
C ARG A 130 -18.74 1.06 -0.86
N VAL A 131 -19.62 0.28 -0.25
CA VAL A 131 -19.26 -0.85 0.62
C VAL A 131 -19.80 -2.18 0.15
N LYS A 132 -20.69 -2.20 -0.84
CA LYS A 132 -21.31 -3.43 -1.33
C LYS A 132 -20.33 -4.21 -2.20
N LEU A 133 -20.21 -5.51 -1.94
CA LEU A 133 -19.51 -6.44 -2.82
C LEU A 133 -20.48 -6.88 -3.91
N ASP A 134 -20.28 -6.39 -5.14
CA ASP A 134 -21.17 -6.66 -6.29
C ASP A 134 -20.68 -7.80 -7.19
N ALA A 135 -19.59 -8.47 -6.82
CA ALA A 135 -19.12 -9.67 -7.49
C ALA A 135 -19.75 -10.91 -6.88
N THR A 136 -20.12 -11.89 -7.71
CA THR A 136 -20.73 -13.14 -7.26
C THR A 136 -19.66 -14.18 -6.92
N PRO A 137 -19.75 -14.87 -5.76
CA PRO A 137 -18.88 -16.00 -5.46
C PRO A 137 -18.86 -17.02 -6.60
N GLY A 138 -17.66 -17.54 -6.91
CA GLY A 138 -17.45 -18.44 -8.05
C GLY A 138 -17.19 -17.74 -9.39
N ASP A 139 -17.42 -16.42 -9.51
CA ASP A 139 -16.93 -15.62 -10.63
C ASP A 139 -15.42 -15.38 -10.50
N PHE A 140 -14.70 -15.38 -11.62
CA PHE A 140 -13.29 -14.99 -11.71
C PHE A 140 -13.04 -13.58 -11.17
N LYS A 141 -14.05 -12.70 -11.21
CA LYS A 141 -13.99 -11.35 -10.67
C LYS A 141 -14.09 -11.28 -9.14
N TYR A 142 -14.55 -12.34 -8.49
CA TYR A 142 -14.89 -12.33 -7.08
C TYR A 142 -13.71 -11.97 -6.18
N TYR A 143 -12.63 -12.75 -6.22
CA TYR A 143 -11.48 -12.49 -5.37
C TYR A 143 -10.76 -11.17 -5.70
N PRO A 144 -10.54 -10.78 -6.97
CA PRO A 144 -10.04 -9.44 -7.27
C PRO A 144 -10.91 -8.30 -6.70
N ALA A 145 -12.24 -8.39 -6.81
CA ALA A 145 -13.15 -7.39 -6.27
C ALA A 145 -13.14 -7.39 -4.73
N LEU A 146 -13.21 -8.56 -4.08
CA LEU A 146 -13.12 -8.71 -2.63
C LEU A 146 -11.79 -8.19 -2.10
N SER A 147 -10.68 -8.53 -2.76
CA SER A 147 -9.34 -8.05 -2.43
C SER A 147 -9.27 -6.52 -2.44
N MET A 148 -9.79 -5.88 -3.50
CA MET A 148 -9.80 -4.42 -3.56
C MET A 148 -10.71 -3.80 -2.49
N MET A 149 -11.88 -4.38 -2.26
CA MET A 149 -12.82 -3.91 -1.24
C MET A 149 -12.22 -4.03 0.17
N ALA A 150 -11.55 -5.13 0.48
CA ALA A 150 -10.84 -5.34 1.74
C ALA A 150 -9.65 -4.39 1.89
N SER A 151 -8.86 -4.18 0.82
CA SER A 151 -7.75 -3.21 0.81
C SER A 151 -8.18 -1.77 0.99
N LYS A 152 -9.40 -1.41 0.55
CA LYS A 152 -9.99 -0.10 0.84
C LYS A 152 -10.58 -0.04 2.24
N ALA A 153 -11.25 -1.09 2.68
CA ALA A 153 -11.86 -1.14 4.01
C ALA A 153 -10.81 -1.03 5.11
N SER A 154 -9.59 -1.53 4.90
CA SER A 154 -8.51 -1.46 5.89
C SER A 154 -8.07 -0.05 6.29
N TYR A 155 -8.53 1.00 5.62
CA TYR A 155 -8.35 2.40 6.04
C TYR A 155 -9.36 2.87 7.10
N GLU A 156 -10.41 2.08 7.36
CA GLU A 156 -11.52 2.48 8.20
C GLU A 156 -11.36 1.99 9.65
N ASN A 157 -12.15 2.57 10.56
CA ASN A 157 -12.14 2.19 11.96
C ASN A 157 -12.78 0.80 12.20
N GLU A 158 -12.48 0.20 13.35
CA GLU A 158 -12.93 -1.15 13.70
C GLU A 158 -14.46 -1.32 13.73
N ALA A 159 -15.22 -0.32 14.20
CA ALA A 159 -16.68 -0.40 14.25
C ALA A 159 -17.26 -0.44 12.82
N PHE A 160 -16.77 0.42 11.93
CA PHE A 160 -17.14 0.40 10.51
C PHE A 160 -16.81 -0.93 9.86
N LEU A 161 -15.61 -1.46 10.12
CA LEU A 161 -15.13 -2.72 9.57
C LEU A 161 -16.01 -3.89 10.01
N LYS A 162 -16.30 -4.01 11.30
CA LYS A 162 -17.14 -5.07 11.83
C LYS A 162 -18.53 -5.06 11.19
N THR A 163 -19.19 -3.89 11.16
CA THR A 163 -20.49 -3.72 10.48
C THR A 163 -20.42 -4.05 8.99
N THR A 164 -19.37 -3.61 8.29
CA THR A 164 -19.23 -3.86 6.84
C THR A 164 -19.04 -5.36 6.56
N VAL A 165 -18.14 -6.01 7.28
CA VAL A 165 -17.80 -7.42 7.07
C VAL A 165 -18.96 -8.34 7.47
N GLU A 166 -19.53 -8.16 8.66
CA GLU A 166 -20.58 -9.03 9.18
C GLU A 166 -21.95 -8.72 8.54
N ASP A 167 -22.33 -7.45 8.45
CA ASP A 167 -23.69 -7.10 8.01
C ASP A 167 -23.81 -6.96 6.49
N LYS A 168 -22.78 -6.47 5.79
CA LYS A 168 -22.83 -6.20 4.35
C LYS A 168 -22.22 -7.31 3.51
N TRP A 169 -21.06 -7.83 3.90
CA TRP A 169 -20.37 -8.89 3.15
C TRP A 169 -20.80 -10.28 3.59
N LYS A 170 -21.43 -10.42 4.78
CA LYS A 170 -21.83 -11.71 5.36
C LYS A 170 -20.64 -12.64 5.59
N MET A 171 -19.51 -12.05 5.98
CA MET A 171 -18.25 -12.73 6.28
C MET A 171 -17.94 -12.63 7.77
N GLU A 172 -16.97 -13.40 8.24
CA GLU A 172 -16.50 -13.31 9.62
C GLU A 172 -15.37 -12.26 9.75
N PHE A 173 -15.52 -11.35 10.71
CA PHE A 173 -14.47 -10.41 11.09
C PHE A 173 -13.49 -11.09 12.03
N VAL A 174 -12.27 -11.38 11.56
CA VAL A 174 -11.23 -12.03 12.37
C VAL A 174 -10.51 -11.01 13.24
N GLY A 175 -10.17 -9.85 12.68
CA GLY A 175 -9.60 -8.76 13.47
C GLY A 175 -8.99 -7.62 12.66
N LEU A 176 -8.78 -6.50 13.34
CA LEU A 176 -7.97 -5.36 12.89
C LEU A 176 -6.77 -5.22 13.83
N TYR A 177 -5.56 -5.31 13.27
CA TYR A 177 -4.34 -5.36 14.06
C TYR A 177 -3.42 -4.17 13.78
N ASN A 178 -2.90 -3.56 14.85
CA ASN A 178 -1.89 -2.51 14.81
C ASN A 178 -0.51 -3.11 15.13
N CYS A 179 0.40 -3.08 14.17
CA CYS A 179 1.68 -3.77 14.24
C CYS A 179 2.85 -2.79 14.36
N MET A 180 3.83 -3.16 15.19
CA MET A 180 5.03 -2.37 15.49
C MET A 180 6.01 -2.35 14.32
N ASN A 181 6.58 -1.18 14.07
CA ASN A 181 7.81 -1.00 13.32
C ASN A 181 8.93 -0.67 14.31
N GLU A 182 9.82 -1.64 14.57
CA GLU A 182 10.87 -1.48 15.58
C GLU A 182 11.83 -0.33 15.29
N TYR A 183 12.02 0.01 14.01
CA TYR A 183 12.88 1.09 13.53
C TYR A 183 12.36 2.46 13.93
N GLN A 184 11.04 2.61 14.00
CA GLN A 184 10.40 3.87 14.40
C GLN A 184 9.92 3.86 15.86
N GLY A 185 9.78 2.68 16.49
CA GLY A 185 9.22 2.56 17.84
C GLY A 185 7.74 2.92 17.92
N LYS A 186 7.01 2.75 16.81
CA LYS A 186 5.59 3.10 16.63
C LYS A 186 4.85 1.97 15.93
N THR A 187 3.52 1.93 16.10
CA THR A 187 2.65 1.09 15.28
C THR A 187 2.33 1.78 13.96
N THR A 188 2.96 1.36 12.87
CA THR A 188 2.81 1.99 11.54
C THR A 188 2.10 1.11 10.53
N THR A 189 1.89 -0.17 10.86
CA THR A 189 1.32 -1.15 9.92
C THR A 189 -0.01 -1.63 10.48
N GLN A 190 -1.08 -1.44 9.70
CA GLN A 190 -2.40 -1.97 10.02
C GLN A 190 -2.80 -3.09 9.07
N VAL A 191 -3.44 -4.11 9.62
CA VAL A 191 -3.84 -5.31 8.89
C VAL A 191 -5.26 -5.68 9.27
N LEU A 192 -6.13 -5.78 8.27
CA LEU A 192 -7.46 -6.35 8.38
C LEU A 192 -7.40 -7.83 7.98
N ILE A 193 -7.94 -8.72 8.81
CA ILE A 193 -8.16 -10.12 8.44
C ILE A 193 -9.66 -10.39 8.48
N VAL A 194 -10.19 -10.92 7.37
CA VAL A 194 -11.57 -11.38 7.27
C VAL A 194 -11.59 -12.83 6.80
N LEU A 195 -12.63 -13.56 7.17
CA LEU A 195 -12.83 -14.94 6.76
C LEU A 195 -14.10 -15.02 5.92
N ASP A 196 -13.91 -15.29 4.63
CA ASP A 196 -14.99 -15.59 3.70
C ASP A 196 -15.36 -17.07 3.82
N LYS A 197 -16.63 -17.34 4.16
CA LYS A 197 -17.18 -18.68 4.31
C LYS A 197 -18.19 -18.90 3.20
N HIS A 198 -17.79 -19.65 2.17
CA HIS A 198 -18.68 -20.02 1.07
C HIS A 198 -18.80 -21.54 1.00
N GLU A 199 -19.98 -22.07 1.33
CA GLU A 199 -20.23 -23.52 1.42
C GLU A 199 -19.17 -24.22 2.30
N ASP A 200 -18.43 -25.17 1.74
CA ASP A 200 -17.36 -25.92 2.42
C ASP A 200 -15.98 -25.26 2.31
N GLN A 201 -15.86 -24.11 1.63
CA GLN A 201 -14.60 -23.41 1.41
C GLN A 201 -14.47 -22.20 2.35
N GLN A 202 -13.35 -22.18 3.08
CA GLN A 202 -12.97 -21.08 3.96
C GLN A 202 -11.76 -20.36 3.36
N THR A 203 -11.90 -19.07 3.08
CA THR A 203 -10.81 -18.26 2.53
C THR A 203 -10.55 -17.05 3.41
N TYR A 204 -9.39 -17.01 4.06
CA TYR A 204 -8.93 -15.84 4.78
C TYR A 204 -8.46 -14.76 3.79
N VAL A 205 -8.87 -13.52 3.99
CA VAL A 205 -8.40 -12.37 3.22
C VAL A 205 -7.58 -11.49 4.15
N VAL A 206 -6.28 -11.41 3.89
CA VAL A 206 -5.35 -10.57 4.65
C VAL A 206 -5.13 -9.28 3.87
N ALA A 207 -5.66 -8.17 4.38
CA ALA A 207 -5.60 -6.87 3.73
C ALA A 207 -4.70 -5.90 4.53
N PHE A 208 -3.54 -5.57 3.96
CA PHE A 208 -2.68 -4.52 4.50
C PHE A 208 -3.24 -3.15 4.15
N ARG A 209 -3.29 -2.25 5.15
CA ARG A 209 -3.58 -0.83 4.93
C ARG A 209 -2.42 -0.17 4.20
N GLY A 210 -2.72 0.75 3.30
CA GLY A 210 -1.71 1.63 2.71
C GLY A 210 -1.53 2.93 3.50
N THR A 211 -1.04 3.96 2.83
CA THR A 211 -0.67 5.25 3.44
C THR A 211 -1.89 6.17 3.56
N GLU A 212 -2.16 6.66 4.77
CA GLU A 212 -3.15 7.72 4.97
C GLU A 212 -2.59 9.08 4.50
N PRO A 213 -3.39 9.93 3.84
CA PRO A 213 -2.89 11.19 3.29
C PRO A 213 -2.20 12.11 4.31
N PHE A 214 -2.57 12.01 5.59
CA PHE A 214 -2.07 12.84 6.68
C PHE A 214 -1.12 12.11 7.64
N ASP A 215 -0.62 10.92 7.27
CA ASP A 215 0.33 10.13 8.06
C ASP A 215 1.76 10.33 7.57
N ALA A 216 2.47 11.27 8.19
CA ALA A 216 3.85 11.59 7.85
C ALA A 216 4.83 10.41 8.02
N ASP A 217 4.58 9.50 8.98
CA ASP A 217 5.48 8.35 9.24
C ASP A 217 5.35 7.30 8.12
N ALA A 218 4.12 7.05 7.65
CA ALA A 218 3.86 6.20 6.49
C ALA A 218 4.46 6.79 5.20
N TRP A 219 4.27 8.10 4.96
CA TRP A 219 4.93 8.78 3.83
C TRP A 219 6.46 8.73 3.90
N CYS A 220 7.06 8.84 5.09
CA CYS A 220 8.51 8.68 5.22
C CYS A 220 8.96 7.26 4.83
N THR A 221 8.14 6.25 5.10
CA THR A 221 8.42 4.86 4.71
C THR A 221 8.39 4.70 3.20
N ASP A 222 7.43 5.33 2.51
CA ASP A 222 7.29 5.30 1.05
C ASP A 222 8.43 6.05 0.33
N LEU A 223 8.95 7.11 0.96
CA LEU A 223 10.04 7.92 0.43
C LEU A 223 11.44 7.40 0.82
N ASP A 224 11.53 6.37 1.66
CA ASP A 224 12.79 5.78 2.12
C ASP A 224 13.43 4.90 1.04
N ILE A 225 14.28 5.49 0.20
CA ILE A 225 15.01 4.77 -0.85
C ILE A 225 16.11 3.83 -0.33
N SER A 226 16.20 3.62 0.99
CA SER A 226 17.09 2.62 1.59
C SER A 226 16.75 1.21 1.12
N TRP A 227 17.75 0.32 1.12
CA TRP A 227 17.56 -1.08 0.75
C TRP A 227 18.49 -2.02 1.52
N TYR A 228 18.07 -3.28 1.64
CA TYR A 228 18.87 -4.39 2.14
C TYR A 228 18.99 -5.46 1.04
N GLY A 229 20.21 -5.92 0.77
CA GLY A 229 20.50 -7.09 -0.04
C GLY A 229 20.35 -8.36 0.79
N ILE A 230 19.36 -9.17 0.46
CA ILE A 230 19.11 -10.45 1.13
C ILE A 230 19.83 -11.56 0.36
N PRO A 231 20.72 -12.34 1.01
CA PRO A 231 21.50 -13.38 0.36
C PRO A 231 20.62 -14.34 -0.45
N GLY A 232 20.94 -14.49 -1.74
CA GLY A 232 20.21 -15.38 -2.66
C GLY A 232 18.82 -14.90 -3.09
N VAL A 233 18.39 -13.72 -2.64
CA VAL A 233 17.11 -13.11 -2.99
C VAL A 233 17.28 -11.84 -3.81
N GLY A 234 18.16 -10.92 -3.41
CA GLY A 234 18.35 -9.63 -4.08
C GLY A 234 18.09 -8.43 -3.15
N ARG A 235 18.15 -7.21 -3.71
CA ARG A 235 17.89 -5.97 -2.96
C ARG A 235 16.40 -5.73 -2.79
N ILE A 236 16.00 -5.41 -1.57
CA ILE A 236 14.62 -5.15 -1.20
C ILE A 236 14.53 -3.80 -0.47
N HIS A 237 13.46 -3.07 -0.73
CA HIS A 237 13.17 -1.78 -0.13
C HIS A 237 13.13 -1.85 1.40
N GLY A 238 14.01 -1.08 2.04
CA GLY A 238 14.22 -1.09 3.49
C GLY A 238 13.01 -0.60 4.27
N GLY A 239 12.35 0.48 3.80
CA GLY A 239 11.11 0.98 4.40
C GLY A 239 10.03 -0.11 4.54
N PHE A 240 9.70 -0.80 3.43
CA PHE A 240 8.71 -1.88 3.41
C PHE A 240 9.09 -3.06 4.30
N MET A 241 10.37 -3.47 4.33
CA MET A 241 10.83 -4.53 5.24
C MET A 241 10.64 -4.14 6.72
N LYS A 242 11.02 -2.91 7.10
CA LYS A 242 10.85 -2.39 8.46
C LYS A 242 9.37 -2.35 8.85
N ALA A 243 8.50 -1.90 7.94
CA ALA A 243 7.05 -1.84 8.16
C ALA A 243 6.41 -3.23 8.29
N LEU A 244 6.88 -4.23 7.52
CA LEU A 244 6.34 -5.59 7.60
C LEU A 244 6.76 -6.32 8.89
N GLY A 245 7.86 -5.91 9.53
CA GLY A 245 8.33 -6.47 10.80
C GLY A 245 9.75 -6.99 10.79
N LEU A 246 10.63 -6.45 9.94
CA LEU A 246 12.07 -6.70 10.03
C LEU A 246 12.56 -6.34 11.45
N GLN A 247 13.32 -7.23 12.08
CA GLN A 247 13.84 -7.00 13.43
C GLN A 247 15.19 -6.28 13.37
N LYS A 248 15.43 -5.34 14.30
CA LYS A 248 16.62 -4.46 14.29
C LYS A 248 17.97 -5.20 14.35
N ASN A 249 18.05 -6.32 15.06
CA ASN A 249 19.35 -6.93 15.38
C ASN A 249 19.53 -8.34 14.80
N VAL A 250 18.43 -8.99 14.44
CA VAL A 250 18.43 -10.40 14.05
C VAL A 250 17.85 -10.62 12.64
N GLY A 251 17.31 -9.55 12.03
CA GLY A 251 16.75 -9.61 10.68
C GLY A 251 15.46 -10.43 10.61
N TRP A 252 15.39 -11.36 9.66
CA TRP A 252 14.25 -12.23 9.41
C TRP A 252 14.45 -13.62 10.02
N THR A 253 14.57 -13.72 11.34
CA THR A 253 14.62 -15.02 12.01
C THR A 253 13.33 -15.80 11.76
N LYS A 254 13.41 -17.13 11.62
CA LYS A 254 12.19 -17.94 11.43
C LYS A 254 11.23 -17.77 12.58
N GLU A 255 11.71 -17.85 13.82
CA GLU A 255 10.86 -17.59 14.99
C GLU A 255 11.29 -16.29 15.67
N VAL A 256 10.33 -15.60 16.27
CA VAL A 256 10.62 -14.43 17.11
C VAL A 256 11.15 -14.96 18.44
N GLY A 257 12.26 -14.40 18.92
CA GLY A 257 12.78 -14.74 20.24
C GLY A 257 11.85 -14.24 21.36
N GLU A 258 12.27 -14.43 22.61
CA GLU A 258 11.57 -13.85 23.76
C GLU A 258 11.44 -12.34 23.59
N ARG A 259 10.19 -11.87 23.58
CA ARG A 259 9.82 -10.47 23.43
C ARG A 259 8.87 -10.11 24.55
N ASP A 260 8.97 -8.87 25.01
CA ASP A 260 8.02 -8.31 25.96
C ASP A 260 6.60 -8.37 25.36
N GLU A 261 5.72 -9.12 26.02
CA GLU A 261 4.32 -9.32 25.61
C GLU A 261 3.51 -8.01 25.57
N SER A 262 3.99 -6.95 26.25
CA SER A 262 3.37 -5.62 26.19
C SER A 262 3.64 -4.88 24.88
N LEU A 263 4.63 -5.31 24.08
CA LEU A 263 4.94 -4.68 22.81
C LEU A 263 3.96 -5.12 21.72
N PRO A 264 3.43 -4.17 20.91
CA PRO A 264 2.61 -4.53 19.75
C PRO A 264 3.33 -5.50 18.81
N PRO A 265 2.61 -6.45 18.21
CA PRO A 265 3.21 -7.53 17.43
C PRO A 265 3.85 -7.03 16.12
N LEU A 266 4.70 -7.86 15.52
CA LEU A 266 5.28 -7.62 14.19
C LEU A 266 4.34 -8.21 13.12
N ALA A 267 4.04 -7.46 12.06
CA ALA A 267 2.95 -7.80 11.14
C ALA A 267 3.13 -9.17 10.48
N TYR A 268 4.31 -9.47 9.95
CA TYR A 268 4.60 -10.78 9.34
C TYR A 268 4.32 -11.94 10.29
N TYR A 269 4.90 -11.91 11.49
CA TYR A 269 4.83 -13.01 12.45
C TYR A 269 3.40 -13.19 12.98
N LEU A 270 2.71 -12.08 13.29
CA LEU A 270 1.31 -12.11 13.71
C LEU A 270 0.42 -12.82 12.68
N ILE A 271 0.47 -12.37 11.42
CA ILE A 271 -0.36 -12.93 10.36
C ILE A 271 0.00 -14.39 10.13
N ARG A 272 1.31 -14.70 10.07
CA ARG A 272 1.80 -16.06 9.88
C ARG A 272 1.27 -16.99 10.98
N ASP A 273 1.30 -16.57 12.24
CA ASP A 273 0.89 -17.41 13.36
C ASP A 273 -0.63 -17.59 13.42
N ILE A 274 -1.41 -16.53 13.11
CA ILE A 274 -2.87 -16.62 12.93
C ILE A 274 -3.21 -17.62 11.83
N LEU A 275 -2.57 -17.50 10.66
CA LEU A 275 -2.82 -18.38 9.53
C LEU A 275 -2.34 -19.81 9.79
N ARG A 276 -1.16 -20.01 10.40
CA ARG A 276 -0.65 -21.34 10.76
C ARG A 276 -1.68 -22.09 11.61
N LYS A 277 -2.19 -21.42 12.65
CA LYS A 277 -3.24 -21.98 13.50
C LYS A 277 -4.51 -22.30 12.71
N ALA A 278 -5.06 -21.31 12.01
CA ALA A 278 -6.31 -21.44 11.27
C ALA A 278 -6.28 -22.54 10.19
N LEU A 279 -5.19 -22.63 9.42
CA LEU A 279 -5.05 -23.58 8.33
C LEU A 279 -4.68 -24.99 8.83
N SER A 280 -4.11 -25.10 10.03
CA SER A 280 -3.90 -26.42 10.66
C SER A 280 -5.20 -27.04 11.19
N GLU A 281 -6.17 -26.21 11.56
CA GLU A 281 -7.48 -26.64 12.05
C GLU A 281 -8.45 -27.01 10.91
N ASN A 282 -8.18 -26.54 9.68
CA ASN A 282 -9.00 -26.82 8.50
C ASN A 282 -8.14 -27.00 7.24
N GLU A 283 -7.95 -28.25 6.82
CA GLU A 283 -7.11 -28.62 5.67
C GLU A 283 -7.58 -28.01 4.34
N LYS A 284 -8.86 -27.66 4.21
CA LYS A 284 -9.44 -27.04 3.01
C LYS A 284 -9.37 -25.50 3.04
N ALA A 285 -9.04 -24.91 4.20
CA ALA A 285 -8.94 -23.47 4.30
C ALA A 285 -7.76 -22.96 3.45
N LYS A 286 -7.98 -21.80 2.84
CA LYS A 286 -7.00 -21.10 2.02
C LYS A 286 -6.91 -19.65 2.46
N PHE A 287 -5.98 -18.91 1.88
CA PHE A 287 -5.93 -17.47 2.08
C PHE A 287 -5.43 -16.72 0.86
N ILE A 288 -5.83 -15.45 0.77
CA ILE A 288 -5.31 -14.48 -0.17
C ILE A 288 -4.71 -13.31 0.59
N VAL A 289 -3.71 -12.68 -0.02
CA VAL A 289 -3.07 -11.48 0.54
C VAL A 289 -3.28 -10.32 -0.41
N THR A 290 -3.69 -9.18 0.13
CA THR A 290 -4.04 -8.00 -0.67
C THR A 290 -3.62 -6.71 -0.01
N GLY A 291 -3.50 -5.66 -0.82
CA GLY A 291 -3.15 -4.34 -0.36
C GLY A 291 -3.21 -3.29 -1.45
N HIS A 292 -3.52 -2.06 -1.03
CA HIS A 292 -3.49 -0.85 -1.85
C HIS A 292 -2.27 0.00 -1.47
N SER A 293 -1.59 0.60 -2.45
CA SER A 293 -0.45 1.49 -2.21
C SER A 293 0.69 0.77 -1.45
N LEU A 294 1.23 1.36 -0.37
CA LEU A 294 2.14 0.71 0.58
C LEU A 294 1.65 -0.70 0.97
N GLY A 295 0.34 -0.87 1.22
CA GLY A 295 -0.23 -2.16 1.58
C GLY A 295 0.03 -3.23 0.52
N GLY A 296 0.00 -2.86 -0.77
CA GLY A 296 0.32 -3.79 -1.85
C GLY A 296 1.79 -4.25 -1.81
N ALA A 297 2.71 -3.35 -1.45
CA ALA A 297 4.12 -3.69 -1.30
C ALA A 297 4.32 -4.67 -0.14
N LEU A 298 3.62 -4.45 0.98
CA LEU A 298 3.62 -5.36 2.12
C LEU A 298 3.02 -6.72 1.76
N SER A 299 1.98 -6.78 0.91
CA SER A 299 1.38 -8.05 0.47
C SER A 299 2.35 -8.96 -0.26
N ILE A 300 3.06 -8.43 -1.27
CA ILE A 300 4.02 -9.24 -2.03
C ILE A 300 5.26 -9.56 -1.18
N LEU A 301 5.68 -8.64 -0.32
CA LEU A 301 6.79 -8.87 0.59
C LEU A 301 6.45 -9.92 1.66
N PHE A 302 5.21 -9.99 2.14
CA PHE A 302 4.74 -11.08 3.00
C PHE A 302 4.94 -12.43 2.32
N GLY A 303 4.54 -12.58 1.05
CA GLY A 303 4.81 -13.77 0.25
C GLY A 303 6.31 -14.06 0.10
N THR A 304 7.16 -13.03 -0.05
CA THR A 304 8.62 -13.20 -0.05
C THR A 304 9.13 -13.81 1.26
N ILE A 305 8.70 -13.30 2.41
CA ILE A 305 9.20 -13.78 3.70
C ILE A 305 8.70 -15.22 3.97
N LEU A 306 7.49 -15.58 3.53
CA LEU A 306 7.02 -16.98 3.56
C LEU A 306 7.97 -17.91 2.78
N CYS A 307 8.38 -17.52 1.57
CA CYS A 307 9.35 -18.25 0.75
C CYS A 307 10.73 -18.37 1.42
N LEU A 308 11.20 -17.28 2.04
CA LEU A 308 12.46 -17.25 2.78
C LEU A 308 12.43 -18.19 4.01
N HIS A 309 11.31 -18.20 4.73
CA HIS A 309 11.14 -19.05 5.92
C HIS A 309 10.77 -20.49 5.58
N GLN A 310 10.44 -20.77 4.31
CA GLN A 310 9.99 -22.07 3.82
C GLN A 310 8.72 -22.53 4.54
N GLU A 311 7.75 -21.63 4.68
CA GLU A 311 6.44 -21.89 5.29
C GLU A 311 5.57 -22.76 4.37
N THR A 312 5.88 -24.05 4.26
CA THR A 312 5.26 -24.96 3.27
C THR A 312 3.73 -24.98 3.35
N LEU A 313 3.17 -25.14 4.56
CA LEU A 313 1.71 -25.12 4.77
C LEU A 313 1.07 -23.84 4.24
N LEU A 314 1.67 -22.68 4.54
CA LEU A 314 1.13 -21.39 4.11
C LEU A 314 1.31 -21.20 2.61
N LEU A 315 2.47 -21.58 2.05
CA LEU A 315 2.74 -21.46 0.61
C LEU A 315 1.79 -22.34 -0.21
N GLU A 316 1.47 -23.55 0.25
CA GLU A 316 0.51 -24.45 -0.39
C GLU A 316 -0.95 -23.98 -0.30
N ARG A 317 -1.27 -23.15 0.70
CA ARG A 317 -2.63 -22.63 0.94
C ARG A 317 -2.81 -21.17 0.52
N LEU A 318 -1.77 -20.56 -0.04
CA LEU A 318 -1.80 -19.21 -0.59
C LEU A 318 -2.43 -19.22 -1.99
N GLU A 319 -3.72 -18.91 -2.04
CA GLU A 319 -4.57 -18.95 -3.24
C GLU A 319 -4.24 -17.81 -4.23
N GLY A 320 -3.70 -16.70 -3.73
CA GLY A 320 -3.22 -15.60 -4.56
C GLY A 320 -2.82 -14.33 -3.81
N ILE A 321 -2.04 -13.50 -4.49
CA ILE A 321 -1.66 -12.16 -4.06
C ILE A 321 -2.23 -11.15 -5.08
N TYR A 322 -3.06 -10.23 -4.61
CA TYR A 322 -3.71 -9.21 -5.45
C TYR A 322 -3.31 -7.83 -4.94
N THR A 323 -2.65 -7.03 -5.77
CA THR A 323 -2.16 -5.72 -5.33
C THR A 323 -2.63 -4.60 -6.23
N PHE A 324 -2.86 -3.43 -5.64
CA PHE A 324 -3.49 -2.29 -6.32
C PHE A 324 -2.63 -1.05 -6.11
N GLY A 325 -2.19 -0.42 -7.21
CA GLY A 325 -1.32 0.76 -7.09
C GLY A 325 0.02 0.47 -6.40
N GLN A 326 0.50 -0.77 -6.48
CA GLN A 326 1.68 -1.22 -5.75
C GLN A 326 2.99 -0.60 -6.28
N PRO A 327 3.83 0.02 -5.43
CA PRO A 327 5.16 0.50 -5.81
C PRO A 327 6.13 -0.67 -6.06
N ARG A 328 7.31 -0.38 -6.61
CA ARG A 328 8.36 -1.39 -6.81
C ARG A 328 8.98 -1.77 -5.47
N VAL A 329 9.23 -3.06 -5.27
CA VAL A 329 9.61 -3.62 -3.95
C VAL A 329 11.07 -4.05 -3.88
N GLY A 330 11.65 -4.50 -4.99
CA GLY A 330 13.05 -4.91 -5.04
C GLY A 330 13.64 -4.81 -6.44
N ASP A 331 14.89 -5.25 -6.58
CA ASP A 331 15.66 -5.21 -7.82
C ASP A 331 15.32 -6.35 -8.79
N GLU A 332 16.05 -6.41 -9.91
CA GLU A 332 15.92 -7.47 -10.92
C GLU A 332 16.21 -8.88 -10.35
N VAL A 333 17.12 -9.00 -9.37
CA VAL A 333 17.44 -10.28 -8.73
C VAL A 333 16.26 -10.76 -7.89
N TYR A 334 15.67 -9.85 -7.10
CA TYR A 334 14.44 -10.06 -6.35
C TYR A 334 13.28 -10.45 -7.26
N ALA A 335 13.09 -9.72 -8.37
CA ALA A 335 12.06 -10.02 -9.37
C ALA A 335 12.19 -11.45 -9.92
N LYS A 336 13.40 -11.88 -10.29
CA LYS A 336 13.67 -13.25 -10.77
C LYS A 336 13.45 -14.29 -9.69
N TYR A 337 13.92 -14.04 -8.46
CA TYR A 337 13.70 -14.92 -7.32
C TYR A 337 12.21 -15.17 -7.08
N MET A 338 11.41 -14.11 -7.02
CA MET A 338 9.98 -14.21 -6.75
C MET A 338 9.20 -14.82 -7.91
N LYS A 339 9.50 -14.47 -9.18
CA LYS A 339 8.88 -15.15 -10.35
C LYS A 339 9.05 -16.66 -10.27
N ARG A 340 10.25 -17.13 -9.92
CA ARG A 340 10.53 -18.55 -9.74
C ARG A 340 9.74 -19.14 -8.56
N LYS A 341 9.78 -18.50 -7.38
CA LYS A 341 9.11 -19.01 -6.18
C LYS A 341 7.59 -19.07 -6.30
N LEU A 342 6.96 -18.05 -6.87
CA LEU A 342 5.52 -18.07 -7.09
C LEU A 342 5.11 -19.18 -8.07
N LYS A 343 5.91 -19.42 -9.12
CA LYS A 343 5.69 -20.54 -10.04
C LYS A 343 5.88 -21.90 -9.37
N GLU A 344 6.92 -22.06 -8.55
CA GLU A 344 7.18 -23.30 -7.78
C GLU A 344 6.00 -23.69 -6.87
N HIS A 345 5.34 -22.69 -6.27
CA HIS A 345 4.22 -22.90 -5.35
C HIS A 345 2.83 -22.69 -5.98
N CYS A 346 2.75 -22.53 -7.30
CA CYS A 346 1.51 -22.26 -8.04
C CYS A 346 0.70 -21.07 -7.48
N VAL A 347 1.38 -20.05 -6.95
CA VAL A 347 0.73 -18.86 -6.39
C VAL A 347 0.45 -17.85 -7.48
N ARG A 348 -0.83 -17.47 -7.61
CA ARG A 348 -1.26 -16.39 -8.50
C ARG A 348 -0.82 -15.03 -7.96
N TYR A 349 -0.28 -14.18 -8.80
CA TYR A 349 0.11 -12.82 -8.43
C TYR A 349 -0.28 -11.83 -9.52
N PHE A 350 -1.26 -10.98 -9.20
CA PHE A 350 -1.78 -9.97 -10.12
C PHE A 350 -1.61 -8.57 -9.55
N ARG A 351 -0.98 -7.71 -10.34
CA ARG A 351 -0.81 -6.29 -10.06
C ARG A 351 -1.82 -5.49 -10.88
N PHE A 352 -2.71 -4.78 -10.21
CA PHE A 352 -3.64 -3.86 -10.83
C PHE A 352 -3.01 -2.46 -10.86
N VAL A 353 -2.99 -1.85 -12.04
CA VAL A 353 -2.49 -0.48 -12.25
C VAL A 353 -3.51 0.32 -13.02
N TYR A 354 -3.96 1.44 -12.47
CA TYR A 354 -4.91 2.33 -13.13
C TYR A 354 -4.22 3.55 -13.76
N CYS A 355 -4.39 3.71 -15.06
CA CYS A 355 -4.06 4.90 -15.83
C CYS A 355 -2.68 5.50 -15.48
N ASN A 356 -2.66 6.77 -15.09
CA ASN A 356 -1.44 7.52 -14.78
C ASN A 356 -1.05 7.46 -13.30
N ASP A 357 -1.56 6.50 -12.53
CA ASP A 357 -1.22 6.36 -11.10
C ASP A 357 0.30 6.45 -10.85
N LEU A 358 0.70 7.47 -10.09
CA LEU A 358 2.12 7.73 -9.85
C LEU A 358 2.81 6.63 -9.03
N VAL A 359 2.10 5.93 -8.14
CA VAL A 359 2.73 5.09 -7.11
C VAL A 359 3.40 3.84 -7.70
N PRO A 360 2.78 3.09 -8.63
CA PRO A 360 3.46 1.99 -9.32
C PRO A 360 4.72 2.40 -10.07
N ARG A 361 4.92 3.69 -10.32
CA ARG A 361 6.07 4.21 -11.07
C ARG A 361 7.24 4.57 -10.15
N LEU A 362 7.11 4.32 -8.85
CA LEU A 362 8.11 4.55 -7.82
C LEU A 362 8.46 3.26 -7.05
N PRO A 363 9.68 3.15 -6.48
CA PRO A 363 10.89 3.88 -6.88
C PRO A 363 11.21 3.71 -8.38
N TYR A 364 12.05 4.56 -8.96
CA TYR A 364 12.28 4.56 -10.40
C TYR A 364 12.93 3.25 -10.88
N ASP A 365 12.54 2.83 -12.08
CA ASP A 365 13.25 1.83 -12.85
C ASP A 365 14.22 2.53 -13.80
N ASP A 366 15.36 2.93 -13.25
CA ASP A 366 16.49 3.49 -13.99
C ASP A 366 17.80 2.90 -13.48
N GLN A 367 18.91 3.27 -14.11
CA GLN A 367 20.24 2.82 -13.71
C GLN A 367 20.63 3.23 -12.28
N GLU A 368 19.87 4.14 -11.64
CA GLU A 368 20.21 4.75 -10.37
C GLU A 368 19.49 4.08 -9.19
N MET A 369 18.27 3.57 -9.42
CA MET A 369 17.44 2.90 -8.41
C MET A 369 17.33 1.39 -8.66
N MET A 370 17.31 0.96 -9.92
CA MET A 370 17.31 -0.45 -10.36
C MET A 370 16.16 -1.32 -9.79
N PHE A 371 15.12 -0.71 -9.23
CA PHE A 371 13.94 -1.41 -8.76
C PHE A 371 13.09 -1.86 -9.95
N LYS A 372 12.51 -3.07 -9.86
CA LYS A 372 11.80 -3.72 -10.95
C LYS A 372 10.45 -4.26 -10.50
N HIS A 373 9.48 -4.18 -11.40
CA HIS A 373 8.24 -4.93 -11.27
C HIS A 373 8.41 -6.36 -11.80
N PHE A 374 7.55 -7.25 -11.32
CA PHE A 374 7.41 -8.61 -11.81
C PHE A 374 5.98 -9.10 -11.63
N GLY A 375 5.68 -10.28 -12.19
CA GLY A 375 4.32 -10.83 -12.21
C GLY A 375 3.49 -10.22 -13.34
N THR A 376 2.19 -10.51 -13.33
CA THR A 376 1.26 -10.09 -14.37
C THR A 376 0.69 -8.71 -14.02
N CYS A 377 0.94 -7.70 -14.88
CA CYS A 377 0.37 -6.36 -14.72
C CYS A 377 -0.94 -6.26 -15.49
N LEU A 378 -2.05 -6.14 -14.76
CA LEU A 378 -3.37 -5.80 -15.29
C LEU A 378 -3.49 -4.27 -15.31
N PHE A 379 -3.14 -3.68 -16.46
CA PHE A 379 -3.22 -2.24 -16.67
C PHE A 379 -4.60 -1.85 -17.17
N PHE A 380 -5.18 -0.80 -16.58
CA PHE A 380 -6.47 -0.26 -16.98
C PHE A 380 -6.30 1.17 -17.47
N ASN A 381 -6.77 1.45 -18.67
CA ASN A 381 -6.78 2.83 -19.16
C ASN A 381 -7.91 3.65 -18.48
N ARG A 382 -8.04 4.93 -18.84
CA ARG A 382 -9.05 5.84 -18.24
C ARG A 382 -10.49 5.30 -18.34
N ARG A 383 -10.79 4.51 -19.37
CA ARG A 383 -12.11 3.91 -19.64
C ARG A 383 -12.30 2.55 -18.95
N TYR A 384 -11.33 2.11 -18.14
CA TYR A 384 -11.28 0.78 -17.52
C TYR A 384 -11.16 -0.38 -18.53
N GLU A 385 -10.66 -0.11 -19.72
CA GLU A 385 -10.30 -1.15 -20.68
C GLU A 385 -8.98 -1.80 -20.22
N LEU A 386 -8.95 -3.13 -20.17
CA LEU A 386 -7.82 -3.92 -19.69
C LEU A 386 -6.77 -4.14 -20.79
N GLU A 387 -5.51 -3.94 -20.43
CA GLU A 387 -4.34 -4.39 -21.16
C GLU A 387 -3.46 -5.20 -20.20
N VAL A 388 -2.99 -6.37 -20.65
CA VAL A 388 -2.09 -7.21 -19.86
C VAL A 388 -0.67 -7.03 -20.35
N LEU A 389 0.17 -6.52 -19.44
CA LEU A 389 1.51 -6.07 -19.73
C LEU A 389 2.48 -6.71 -18.73
N GLU A 390 3.77 -6.74 -19.07
CA GLU A 390 4.81 -7.02 -18.08
C GLU A 390 5.02 -5.83 -17.13
N GLU A 391 4.84 -4.61 -17.64
CA GLU A 391 4.98 -3.36 -16.88
C GLU A 391 4.12 -2.25 -17.46
N GLN A 392 3.65 -1.34 -16.61
CA GLN A 392 2.77 -0.24 -17.02
C GLN A 392 3.47 0.79 -17.95
N PRO A 393 2.71 1.49 -18.82
CA PRO A 393 3.24 2.58 -19.65
C PRO A 393 3.81 3.74 -18.83
N ASN A 394 4.77 4.47 -19.39
CA ASN A 394 5.46 5.58 -18.72
C ASN A 394 6.03 5.17 -17.34
N LYS A 395 6.95 4.20 -17.34
CA LYS A 395 7.44 3.47 -16.17
C LYS A 395 7.93 4.36 -15.01
N ASN A 396 8.46 5.54 -15.30
CA ASN A 396 9.03 6.47 -14.30
C ASN A 396 8.28 7.80 -14.23
N TYR A 397 7.06 7.89 -14.78
CA TYR A 397 6.18 9.08 -14.71
C TYR A 397 6.68 10.36 -15.44
N PHE A 398 7.98 10.68 -15.41
CA PHE A 398 8.56 11.96 -15.85
C PHE A 398 8.95 12.06 -17.34
N SER A 399 8.40 11.21 -18.21
CA SER A 399 8.65 11.35 -19.66
C SER A 399 8.04 12.66 -20.18
N PRO A 400 8.82 13.60 -20.77
CA PRO A 400 8.29 14.85 -21.32
C PRO A 400 7.18 14.62 -22.36
N TRP A 401 7.28 13.53 -23.13
CA TRP A 401 6.30 13.12 -24.14
C TRP A 401 4.98 12.65 -23.55
N CYS A 402 4.96 12.27 -22.27
CA CYS A 402 3.76 11.79 -21.58
C CYS A 402 3.00 12.91 -20.84
N VAL A 403 3.62 14.09 -20.65
CA VAL A 403 3.00 15.20 -19.89
C VAL A 403 1.67 15.64 -20.49
N ILE A 404 1.61 15.87 -21.81
CA ILE A 404 0.38 16.29 -22.50
C ILE A 404 -0.71 15.20 -22.42
N PRO A 405 -0.45 13.93 -22.78
CA PRO A 405 -1.42 12.85 -22.59
C PRO A 405 -1.90 12.68 -21.14
N MET A 406 -1.02 12.85 -20.16
CA MET A 406 -1.37 12.76 -18.73
C MET A 406 -2.31 13.89 -18.32
N MET A 407 -2.03 15.12 -18.76
CA MET A 407 -2.89 16.27 -18.50
C MET A 407 -4.27 16.11 -19.16
N LEU A 408 -4.30 15.65 -20.42
CA LEU A 408 -5.55 15.37 -21.11
C LEU A 408 -6.37 14.30 -20.38
N ASN A 409 -5.72 13.25 -19.88
CA ASN A 409 -6.39 12.24 -19.07
C ASN A 409 -6.94 12.82 -17.76
N ALA A 410 -6.19 13.65 -17.05
CA ALA A 410 -6.67 14.30 -15.83
C ALA A 410 -7.92 15.17 -16.09
N ILE A 411 -7.93 15.95 -17.16
CA ILE A 411 -9.11 16.74 -17.58
C ILE A 411 -10.29 15.82 -17.89
N LEU A 412 -10.05 14.72 -18.62
CA LEU A 412 -11.12 13.79 -19.00
C LEU A 412 -11.62 12.94 -17.82
N GLU A 413 -10.81 12.70 -16.80
CA GLU A 413 -11.24 12.12 -15.53
C GLU A 413 -12.13 13.09 -14.74
N LEU A 414 -11.81 14.39 -14.76
CA LEU A 414 -12.67 15.42 -14.16
C LEU A 414 -14.05 15.46 -14.84
N VAL A 415 -14.08 15.38 -16.17
CA VAL A 415 -15.35 15.24 -16.93
C VAL A 415 -16.05 13.92 -16.57
N ARG A 416 -15.29 12.83 -16.39
CA ARG A 416 -15.81 11.51 -16.02
C ARG A 416 -16.62 11.52 -14.73
N SER A 417 -16.26 12.35 -13.74
CA SER A 417 -17.04 12.50 -12.50
C SER A 417 -18.53 12.78 -12.71
N PHE A 418 -18.89 13.42 -13.82
CA PHE A 418 -20.28 13.72 -14.16
C PHE A 418 -20.90 12.72 -15.14
N VAL A 419 -20.12 12.16 -16.06
CA VAL A 419 -20.67 11.32 -17.15
C VAL A 419 -20.72 9.83 -16.82
N ILE A 420 -19.91 9.32 -15.87
CA ILE A 420 -19.83 7.88 -15.58
C ILE A 420 -21.16 7.29 -15.11
N VAL A 421 -22.01 8.10 -14.47
CA VAL A 421 -23.33 7.68 -13.99
C VAL A 421 -24.26 7.31 -15.16
N TYR A 422 -24.14 8.00 -16.29
CA TYR A 422 -24.92 7.73 -17.50
C TYR A 422 -24.32 6.60 -18.34
N GLN A 423 -23.01 6.37 -18.22
CA GLN A 423 -22.30 5.34 -18.98
C GLN A 423 -22.39 3.96 -18.31
N SER A 424 -22.24 3.90 -16.99
CA SER A 424 -22.10 2.66 -16.22
C SER A 424 -23.22 2.46 -15.19
N GLY A 425 -24.09 3.47 -14.99
CA GLY A 425 -25.23 3.42 -14.10
C GLY A 425 -25.03 4.14 -12.75
N PRO A 426 -26.11 4.28 -11.95
CA PRO A 426 -26.13 5.07 -10.73
C PRO A 426 -25.13 4.61 -9.66
N TYR A 427 -24.80 3.32 -9.67
CA TYR A 427 -23.83 2.73 -8.75
C TYR A 427 -22.42 3.33 -8.88
N TYR A 428 -22.03 3.80 -10.07
CA TYR A 428 -20.70 4.33 -10.34
C TYR A 428 -20.56 5.83 -10.09
N ARG A 429 -21.61 6.49 -9.60
CA ARG A 429 -21.61 7.94 -9.35
C ARG A 429 -20.43 8.33 -8.46
N GLU A 430 -19.70 9.35 -8.90
CA GLU A 430 -18.62 9.94 -8.12
C GLU A 430 -19.17 11.02 -7.18
N GLY A 431 -18.65 11.05 -5.95
CA GLY A 431 -19.02 12.05 -4.95
C GLY A 431 -18.25 13.36 -5.11
N TRP A 432 -18.72 14.41 -4.44
CA TRP A 432 -18.08 15.73 -4.46
C TRP A 432 -16.64 15.74 -3.93
N ILE A 433 -16.32 14.88 -2.96
CA ILE A 433 -14.96 14.77 -2.41
C ILE A 433 -13.99 14.23 -3.47
N LEU A 434 -14.38 13.18 -4.19
CA LEU A 434 -13.58 12.66 -5.30
C LEU A 434 -13.47 13.66 -6.44
N PHE A 435 -14.56 14.33 -6.80
CA PHE A 435 -14.50 15.41 -7.80
C PHE A 435 -13.50 16.49 -7.39
N GLY A 436 -13.55 16.97 -6.14
CA GLY A 436 -12.59 17.91 -5.60
C GLY A 436 -11.15 17.38 -5.70
N PHE A 437 -10.92 16.11 -5.35
CA PHE A 437 -9.62 15.47 -5.50
C PHE A 437 -9.16 15.38 -6.95
N ARG A 438 -10.05 15.10 -7.91
CA ARG A 438 -9.72 15.10 -9.35
C ARG A 438 -9.24 16.46 -9.85
N THR A 439 -9.68 17.57 -9.25
CA THR A 439 -9.14 18.91 -9.62
C THR A 439 -7.65 19.05 -9.31
N ILE A 440 -7.14 18.37 -8.28
CA ILE A 440 -5.71 18.31 -7.96
C ILE A 440 -4.94 17.61 -9.09
N GLY A 441 -5.56 16.68 -9.80
CA GLY A 441 -5.01 16.01 -10.98
C GLY A 441 -4.59 16.95 -12.11
N ILE A 442 -5.13 18.18 -12.17
CA ILE A 442 -4.69 19.20 -13.13
C ILE A 442 -3.30 19.74 -12.77
N VAL A 443 -2.95 19.75 -11.48
CA VAL A 443 -1.64 20.19 -11.00
C VAL A 443 -0.66 19.01 -10.95
N ILE A 444 -1.13 17.86 -10.47
CA ILE A 444 -0.35 16.62 -10.32
C ILE A 444 -1.12 15.47 -11.00
N PRO A 445 -0.97 15.31 -12.33
CA PRO A 445 -1.66 14.25 -13.07
C PRO A 445 -1.42 12.86 -12.45
N GLY A 446 -2.46 12.03 -12.42
CA GLY A 446 -2.30 10.66 -11.89
C GLY A 446 -2.29 10.51 -10.37
N LEU A 447 -2.18 11.58 -9.58
CA LEU A 447 -2.43 11.49 -8.13
C LEU A 447 -3.87 11.03 -7.82
N PRO A 448 -4.92 11.56 -8.48
CA PRO A 448 -6.29 11.06 -8.30
C PRO A 448 -6.50 9.63 -8.79
N ALA A 449 -5.71 9.19 -9.79
CA ALA A 449 -5.77 7.83 -10.32
C ALA A 449 -5.31 6.79 -9.29
N HIS A 450 -4.58 7.21 -8.25
CA HIS A 450 -4.21 6.35 -7.13
C HIS A 450 -5.36 6.09 -6.14
N CYS A 451 -6.56 6.64 -6.35
CA CYS A 451 -7.67 6.41 -5.42
C CYS A 451 -8.23 4.98 -5.52
N PRO A 452 -8.56 4.34 -4.37
CA PRO A 452 -9.23 3.03 -4.34
C PRO A 452 -10.49 2.92 -5.20
N GLN A 453 -11.24 4.02 -5.38
CA GLN A 453 -12.43 4.06 -6.23
C GLN A 453 -12.16 3.60 -7.67
N ASP A 454 -11.05 4.03 -8.26
CA ASP A 454 -10.72 3.71 -9.65
C ASP A 454 -10.25 2.25 -9.78
N TYR A 455 -9.62 1.71 -8.75
CA TYR A 455 -9.29 0.28 -8.66
C TYR A 455 -10.52 -0.61 -8.50
N ILE A 456 -11.50 -0.21 -7.69
CA ILE A 456 -12.81 -0.91 -7.61
C ILE A 456 -13.50 -0.92 -8.97
N ASN A 457 -13.48 0.22 -9.68
CA ASN A 457 -14.06 0.26 -11.02
C ASN A 457 -13.30 -0.63 -12.00
N SER A 458 -11.97 -0.73 -11.87
CA SER A 458 -11.14 -1.60 -12.70
C SER A 458 -11.49 -3.08 -12.50
N THR A 459 -11.78 -3.53 -11.28
CA THR A 459 -12.16 -4.93 -11.01
C THR A 459 -13.57 -5.26 -11.50
N LEU A 460 -14.50 -4.30 -11.49
CA LEU A 460 -15.90 -4.52 -11.86
C LEU A 460 -16.18 -4.28 -13.36
N LEU A 461 -15.70 -3.15 -13.91
CA LEU A 461 -15.93 -2.76 -15.31
C LEU A 461 -14.92 -3.41 -16.27
N GLY A 462 -13.74 -3.76 -15.78
CA GLY A 462 -12.70 -4.40 -16.57
C GLY A 462 -13.07 -5.82 -16.99
N THR A 463 -12.72 -6.20 -18.22
CA THR A 463 -12.91 -7.57 -18.74
C THR A 463 -11.74 -8.48 -18.35
N ILE A 464 -11.61 -8.77 -17.05
CA ILE A 464 -10.51 -9.57 -16.51
C ILE A 464 -10.68 -11.08 -16.71
N GLU A 465 -11.90 -11.55 -17.01
CA GLU A 465 -12.27 -12.97 -17.04
C GLU A 465 -11.43 -13.80 -18.02
N LYS A 466 -10.98 -13.18 -19.12
CA LYS A 466 -10.16 -13.87 -20.13
C LYS A 466 -8.79 -14.30 -19.59
N HIS A 467 -8.23 -13.58 -18.64
CA HIS A 467 -6.87 -13.82 -18.14
C HIS A 467 -6.86 -14.81 -16.97
N PHE A 468 -7.92 -14.81 -16.16
CA PHE A 468 -8.10 -15.80 -15.09
C PHE A 468 -8.53 -17.18 -15.59
N LYS A 469 -8.89 -17.32 -16.87
CA LYS A 469 -9.25 -18.60 -17.52
C LYS A 469 -8.08 -19.30 -18.23
N LEU A 470 -6.95 -18.62 -18.41
CA LEU A 470 -5.84 -19.07 -19.26
C LEU A 470 -4.62 -19.60 -18.49
N GLU A 471 -4.66 -19.60 -17.14
CA GLU A 471 -3.57 -20.05 -16.28
C GLU A 471 -3.94 -21.26 -15.43
#